data_AF-A0A9W8KZU2-F1
#
_entry.id   AF-A0A9W8KZU2-F1
#
_cell.length_a   1.000
_cell.length_b   1.000
_cell.length_c   1.000
_cell.angle_alpha   90.00
_cell.angle_beta   90.00
_cell.angle_gamma   90.00
#
_symmetry.space_group_name_H-M   'P 1'
#
loop_
_entity.id
_entity.type
_entity.pdbx_description
1 polymer ?
#
loop_
_entity_poly.entity_id
_entity_poly.type
_entity_poly.pdbx_seq_one_letter_code
_entity_poly.pdbx_strand_id
1 'polypeptide(L)'
;MDASPSKRSSKAVLQKASASVIEASTSLVSDEKSLAKNEDHPLFKASLEDERKKELEDAIGSLRQDLDELAQKRDELLAKSNLSIEQARKMNEEHIDRLHRYNDIKDAGQIMFGKLAELKGKTVKEIYEEYCVDLKD
;
A
#
# COMPACT_ATOMS: atom_id res chain seq x y z
N MET A 1 -8.08 28.97 -0.68
CA MET A 1 -7.02 29.41 0.25
C MET A 1 -7.32 28.72 1.58
N ASP A 2 -7.07 27.42 1.71
CA ASP A 2 -5.78 26.72 1.87
C ASP A 2 -5.41 26.52 3.36
N ALA A 3 -5.01 25.28 3.63
CA ALA A 3 -4.29 24.71 4.77
C ALA A 3 -4.93 24.64 6.19
N SER A 4 -5.51 23.47 6.49
CA SER A 4 -5.52 22.86 7.83
C SER A 4 -4.12 22.36 8.25
N PRO A 5 -3.80 22.31 9.57
CA PRO A 5 -2.50 21.89 10.08
C PRO A 5 -2.49 20.41 10.48
N SER A 6 -1.74 19.56 9.76
CA SER A 6 -1.45 18.20 10.26
C SER A 6 -0.18 17.61 9.63
N LYS A 7 0.99 18.16 9.99
CA LYS A 7 2.32 17.57 9.71
C LYS A 7 3.35 18.00 10.75
N ARG A 8 3.24 17.55 12.00
CA ARG A 8 4.32 17.74 13.01
C ARG A 8 4.74 16.50 13.79
N SER A 9 4.11 15.34 13.60
CA SER A 9 4.43 14.14 14.39
C SER A 9 5.62 13.31 13.84
N SER A 10 5.87 13.30 12.53
CA SER A 10 6.76 12.30 11.92
C SER A 10 8.25 12.61 11.98
N LYS A 11 8.65 13.87 12.20
CA LYS A 11 10.08 14.28 12.12
C LYS A 11 10.83 14.11 13.45
N ALA A 12 10.13 14.18 14.58
CA ALA A 12 10.73 14.02 15.91
C ALA A 12 11.07 12.56 16.24
N VAL A 13 10.33 11.60 15.68
CA VAL A 13 10.57 10.16 15.92
C VAL A 13 11.82 9.66 15.17
N LEU A 14 12.09 10.20 13.98
CA LEU A 14 13.25 9.81 13.17
C LEU A 14 14.59 10.36 13.70
N GLN A 15 14.55 11.48 14.43
CA GLN A 15 15.77 12.10 14.97
C GLN A 15 16.22 11.50 16.32
N LYS A 16 15.30 10.84 17.06
CA LYS A 16 15.62 10.21 18.35
C LYS A 16 16.21 8.79 18.17
N ALA A 17 15.87 8.10 17.09
CA ALA A 17 16.44 6.79 16.75
C ALA A 17 17.92 6.87 16.29
N SER A 18 18.31 7.97 15.66
CA SER A 18 19.67 8.16 15.13
C SER A 18 20.69 8.51 16.22
N ALA A 19 20.28 9.11 17.34
CA ALA A 19 21.19 9.40 18.46
C ALA A 19 21.52 8.17 19.31
N SER A 20 20.54 7.28 19.52
CA SER A 20 20.72 6.08 20.35
C SER A 20 21.65 5.03 19.72
N VAL A 21 21.70 4.97 18.39
CA VAL A 21 22.56 4.00 17.67
C VAL A 21 24.01 4.48 17.60
N ILE A 22 24.24 5.80 17.63
CA ILE A 22 25.59 6.36 17.57
C ILE A 22 26.30 6.22 18.92
N GLU A 23 25.61 6.41 20.04
CA GLU A 23 26.21 6.29 21.39
C GLU A 23 26.73 4.88 21.70
N ALA A 24 26.07 3.83 21.20
CA ALA A 24 26.48 2.45 21.43
C ALA A 24 27.76 2.04 20.67
N SER A 25 28.16 2.80 19.64
CA SER A 25 29.30 2.47 18.79
C SER A 25 30.59 3.21 19.17
N THR A 26 30.53 4.17 20.10
CA THR A 26 31.68 5.03 20.47
C THR A 26 32.47 4.59 21.71
N SER A 27 32.12 3.49 22.38
CA SER A 27 32.78 3.10 23.65
C SER A 27 33.94 2.10 23.52
N LEU A 28 34.45 1.82 22.31
CA LEU A 28 35.51 0.82 22.11
C LEU A 28 36.78 1.37 21.44
N VAL A 29 36.96 2.70 21.40
CA VAL A 29 38.18 3.32 20.87
C VAL A 29 38.94 4.00 21.99
N SER A 30 39.54 3.21 22.88
CA SER A 30 40.64 3.64 23.75
C SER A 30 41.38 2.39 24.20
N ASP A 31 42.70 2.43 24.09
CA ASP A 31 43.64 1.35 24.40
C ASP A 31 43.79 0.28 23.33
N GLU A 32 44.67 0.54 22.34
CA GLU A 32 45.75 -0.37 21.93
C GLU A 32 46.73 0.39 21.02
N LYS A 33 47.62 1.18 21.63
CA LYS A 33 48.86 1.63 20.97
C LYS A 33 50.01 0.78 21.50
N SER A 34 50.16 -0.44 20.98
CA SER A 34 51.45 -1.14 20.94
C SER A 34 51.36 -2.48 20.22
N LEU A 35 51.52 -2.48 18.90
CA LEU A 35 52.54 -3.28 18.19
C LEU A 35 52.34 -3.11 16.70
N ALA A 36 53.16 -2.25 16.10
CA ALA A 36 53.39 -2.31 14.67
C ALA A 36 54.15 -3.61 14.36
N LYS A 37 53.51 -4.49 13.58
CA LYS A 37 54.07 -5.36 12.52
C LYS A 37 53.15 -6.56 12.30
N ASN A 38 52.42 -6.57 11.18
CA ASN A 38 52.53 -7.62 10.16
C ASN A 38 51.42 -7.47 9.12
N GLU A 39 51.86 -7.21 7.90
CA GLU A 39 51.25 -7.61 6.62
C GLU A 39 49.80 -7.17 6.34
N ASP A 40 49.67 -6.06 5.60
CA ASP A 40 48.53 -5.83 4.71
C ASP A 40 48.48 -6.97 3.68
N HIS A 41 47.84 -8.09 4.03
CA HIS A 41 47.72 -9.24 3.14
C HIS A 41 46.42 -9.09 2.31
N PRO A 42 46.51 -8.75 1.01
CA PRO A 42 45.36 -8.40 0.17
C PRO A 42 44.31 -9.53 0.01
N LEU A 43 44.67 -10.76 0.34
CA LEU A 43 43.76 -11.92 0.27
C LEU A 43 42.58 -11.82 1.26
N PHE A 44 42.77 -11.27 2.46
CA PHE A 44 41.70 -11.28 3.47
C PHE A 44 40.58 -10.29 3.13
N LYS A 45 40.94 -9.11 2.62
CA LYS A 45 39.98 -8.08 2.20
C LYS A 45 39.23 -8.48 0.92
N ALA A 46 39.93 -9.12 -0.02
CA ALA A 46 39.33 -9.72 -1.21
C ALA A 46 38.32 -10.82 -0.83
N SER A 47 38.63 -11.66 0.17
CA SER A 47 37.74 -12.74 0.61
C SER A 47 36.39 -12.25 1.13
N LEU A 48 36.34 -11.15 1.91
CA LEU A 48 35.07 -10.57 2.37
C LEU A 48 34.28 -9.90 1.23
N GLU A 49 34.98 -9.28 0.27
CA GLU A 49 34.34 -8.71 -0.91
C GLU A 49 33.79 -9.80 -1.84
N ASP A 50 34.48 -10.94 -1.95
CA ASP A 50 34.06 -12.11 -2.69
C ASP A 50 32.84 -12.79 -2.04
N GLU A 51 32.82 -12.92 -0.71
CA GLU A 51 31.66 -13.44 0.03
C GLU A 51 30.42 -12.55 -0.15
N ARG A 52 30.57 -11.22 -0.01
CA ARG A 52 29.47 -10.27 -0.21
C ARG A 52 28.99 -10.24 -1.66
N LYS A 53 29.91 -10.38 -2.62
CA LYS A 53 29.57 -10.46 -4.05
C LYS A 53 28.80 -11.74 -4.34
N LYS A 54 29.18 -12.86 -3.74
CA LYS A 54 28.48 -14.14 -3.85
C LYS A 54 27.07 -14.08 -3.25
N GLU A 55 26.90 -13.49 -2.06
CA GLU A 55 25.57 -13.25 -1.48
C GLU A 55 24.69 -12.38 -2.38
N LEU A 56 25.27 -11.36 -3.02
CA LEU A 56 24.55 -10.50 -3.95
C LEU A 56 24.18 -11.24 -5.25
N GLU A 57 25.05 -12.09 -5.76
CA GLU A 57 24.79 -12.96 -6.91
C GLU A 57 23.67 -13.97 -6.59
N ASP A 58 23.69 -14.58 -5.41
CA ASP A 58 22.66 -15.49 -4.92
C ASP A 58 21.31 -14.76 -4.76
N ALA A 59 21.30 -13.54 -4.19
CA ALA A 59 20.10 -12.72 -4.07
C ALA A 59 19.55 -12.26 -5.42
N ILE A 60 20.42 -11.90 -6.38
CA ILE A 60 20.02 -11.60 -7.75
C ILE A 60 19.43 -12.85 -8.41
N GLY A 61 20.00 -14.03 -8.15
CA GLY A 61 19.48 -15.31 -8.62
C GLY A 61 18.07 -15.59 -8.10
N SER A 62 17.85 -15.45 -6.79
CA SER A 62 16.53 -15.65 -6.19
C SER A 62 15.50 -14.64 -6.71
N LEU A 63 15.87 -13.36 -6.81
CA LEU A 63 14.99 -12.31 -7.36
C LEU A 63 14.61 -12.57 -8.82
N ARG A 64 15.52 -13.11 -9.62
CA ARG A 64 15.23 -13.50 -11.01
C ARG A 64 14.26 -14.68 -11.07
N GLN A 65 14.46 -15.68 -10.21
CA GLN A 65 13.53 -16.80 -10.11
C GLN A 65 12.14 -16.34 -9.69
N ASP A 66 12.04 -15.46 -8.70
CA ASP A 66 10.76 -14.87 -8.28
C ASP A 66 10.08 -14.10 -9.41
N LEU A 67 10.85 -13.32 -10.19
CA LEU A 67 10.32 -12.60 -11.36
C LEU A 67 9.77 -13.55 -12.42
N ASP A 68 10.45 -14.65 -12.69
CA ASP A 68 10.02 -15.66 -13.67
C ASP A 68 8.74 -16.38 -13.19
N GLU A 69 8.68 -16.75 -11.92
CA GLU A 69 7.48 -17.36 -11.33
C GLU A 69 6.27 -16.40 -11.35
N LEU A 70 6.49 -15.13 -11.05
CA LEU A 70 5.44 -14.10 -11.13
C LEU A 70 4.99 -13.86 -12.58
N ALA A 71 5.93 -13.88 -13.53
CA ALA A 71 5.62 -13.74 -14.95
C ALA A 71 4.77 -14.91 -15.46
N GLN A 72 5.10 -16.15 -15.09
CA GLN A 72 4.30 -17.33 -15.43
C GLN A 72 2.90 -17.24 -14.83
N LYS A 73 2.76 -16.89 -13.55
CA LYS A 73 1.45 -16.70 -12.90
C LYS A 73 0.62 -15.62 -13.61
N ARG A 74 1.24 -14.51 -14.01
CA ARG A 74 0.58 -13.46 -14.80
C ARG A 74 0.06 -14.01 -16.13
N ASP A 75 0.88 -14.75 -16.85
CA ASP A 75 0.53 -15.27 -18.18
C ASP A 75 -0.56 -16.34 -18.10
N GLU A 76 -0.55 -17.19 -17.08
CA GLU A 76 -1.63 -18.12 -16.81
C GLU A 76 -2.95 -17.41 -16.47
N LEU A 77 -2.90 -16.34 -15.67
CA LEU A 77 -4.09 -15.55 -15.33
C LEU A 77 -4.63 -14.81 -16.56
N LEU A 78 -3.76 -14.25 -17.38
CA LEU A 78 -4.12 -13.64 -18.66
C LEU A 78 -4.71 -14.66 -19.63
N ALA A 79 -4.20 -15.89 -19.68
CA ALA A 79 -4.76 -16.95 -20.51
C ALA A 79 -6.15 -17.40 -20.02
N LYS A 80 -6.40 -17.35 -18.70
CA LYS A 80 -7.71 -17.68 -18.10
C LYS A 80 -8.71 -16.54 -18.24
N SER A 81 -8.26 -15.29 -18.17
CA SER A 81 -9.11 -14.12 -18.40
C SER A 81 -9.09 -13.77 -19.89
N ASN A 82 -10.16 -14.11 -20.63
CA ASN A 82 -10.37 -13.61 -22.01
C ASN A 82 -10.47 -12.06 -22.12
N LEU A 83 -10.20 -11.32 -21.03
CA LEU A 83 -10.13 -9.87 -20.97
C LEU A 83 -8.68 -9.43 -20.76
N SER A 84 -8.26 -8.41 -21.51
CA SER A 84 -7.03 -7.68 -21.20
C SER A 84 -7.14 -7.08 -19.79
N ILE A 85 -6.01 -6.99 -19.06
CA ILE A 85 -5.93 -6.33 -17.75
C ILE A 85 -6.56 -4.92 -17.79
N GLU A 86 -6.38 -4.22 -18.90
CA GLU A 86 -6.94 -2.88 -19.12
C GLU A 86 -8.47 -2.91 -19.24
N GLN A 87 -9.02 -3.92 -19.92
CA GLN A 87 -10.47 -4.11 -20.04
C GLN A 87 -11.09 -4.51 -18.69
N ALA A 88 -10.41 -5.35 -17.92
CA ALA A 88 -10.85 -5.74 -16.58
C ALA A 88 -10.85 -4.54 -15.62
N ARG A 89 -9.82 -3.68 -15.67
CA ARG A 89 -9.77 -2.43 -14.90
C ARG A 89 -10.89 -1.48 -15.29
N LYS A 90 -11.05 -1.22 -16.58
CA LYS A 90 -12.11 -0.34 -17.10
C LYS A 90 -13.50 -0.85 -16.72
N MET A 91 -13.76 -2.14 -16.87
CA MET A 91 -15.03 -2.76 -16.47
C MET A 91 -15.29 -2.55 -14.97
N ASN A 92 -14.28 -2.74 -14.12
CA ASN A 92 -14.40 -2.52 -12.69
C ASN A 92 -14.69 -1.04 -12.35
N GLU A 93 -13.98 -0.10 -12.97
CA GLU A 93 -14.26 1.34 -12.84
C GLU A 93 -15.71 1.68 -13.27
N GLU A 94 -16.19 1.14 -14.40
CA GLU A 94 -17.57 1.32 -14.85
C GLU A 94 -18.60 0.70 -13.89
N HIS A 95 -18.27 -0.39 -13.19
CA HIS A 95 -19.14 -0.97 -12.17
C HIS A 95 -19.17 -0.12 -10.89
N ILE A 96 -18.02 0.38 -10.45
CA ILE A 96 -17.89 1.29 -9.30
C ILE A 96 -18.70 2.56 -9.56
N ASP A 97 -18.54 3.17 -10.74
CA ASP A 97 -19.27 4.37 -11.13
C ASP A 97 -20.79 4.14 -11.18
N ARG A 98 -21.24 3.00 -11.69
CA ARG A 98 -22.66 2.64 -11.69
C ARG A 98 -23.21 2.51 -10.29
N LEU A 99 -22.46 1.89 -9.38
CA LEU A 99 -22.88 1.71 -8.00
C LEU A 99 -22.97 3.06 -7.26
N HIS A 100 -22.00 3.95 -7.47
CA HIS A 100 -22.05 5.31 -6.91
C HIS A 100 -23.26 6.09 -7.44
N ARG A 101 -23.48 6.08 -8.76
CA ARG A 101 -24.66 6.75 -9.34
C ARG A 101 -25.98 6.18 -8.84
N TYR A 102 -26.06 4.85 -8.67
CA TYR A 102 -27.24 4.21 -8.11
C TYR A 102 -27.51 4.70 -6.69
N ASN A 103 -26.48 4.66 -5.83
CA ASN A 103 -26.59 5.11 -4.45
C ASN A 103 -26.94 6.60 -4.36
N ASP A 104 -26.32 7.46 -5.17
CA ASP A 104 -26.61 8.90 -5.18
C ASP A 104 -28.08 9.18 -5.53
N ILE A 105 -28.63 8.49 -6.53
CA ILE A 105 -30.04 8.62 -6.92
C ILE A 105 -30.97 8.07 -5.82
N LYS A 106 -30.61 6.92 -5.24
CA LYS A 106 -31.37 6.30 -4.15
C LYS A 106 -31.42 7.21 -2.91
N ASP A 107 -30.30 7.78 -2.53
CA ASP A 107 -30.18 8.68 -1.38
C ASP A 107 -30.96 9.98 -1.62
N ALA A 108 -30.86 10.56 -2.81
CA ALA A 108 -31.67 11.72 -3.20
C ALA A 108 -33.17 11.42 -3.13
N GLY A 109 -33.59 10.25 -3.63
CA GLY A 109 -34.97 9.77 -3.57
C GLY A 109 -35.46 9.57 -2.13
N GLN A 110 -34.64 8.98 -1.26
CA GLN A 110 -34.95 8.80 0.16
C GLN A 110 -35.12 10.13 0.89
N ILE A 111 -34.25 11.11 0.64
CA ILE A 111 -34.38 12.45 1.22
C ILE A 111 -35.69 13.11 0.77
N MET A 112 -36.03 12.99 -0.52
CA MET A 112 -37.28 13.52 -1.05
C MET A 112 -38.49 12.85 -0.41
N PHE A 113 -38.51 11.53 -0.28
CA PHE A 113 -39.60 10.80 0.35
C PHE A 113 -39.68 11.06 1.85
N GLY A 114 -38.56 11.26 2.55
CA GLY A 114 -38.54 11.70 3.94
C GLY A 114 -39.27 13.03 4.13
N LYS A 115 -38.92 14.03 3.33
CA LYS A 115 -39.58 15.35 3.36
C LYS A 115 -41.05 15.27 2.95
N LEU A 116 -41.38 14.44 1.96
CA LEU A 116 -42.75 14.26 1.51
C LEU A 116 -43.62 13.59 2.59
N ALA A 117 -43.06 12.61 3.29
CA ALA A 117 -43.69 11.92 4.41
C ALA A 117 -43.98 12.91 5.56
N GLU A 118 -42.99 13.75 5.93
CA GLU A 118 -43.15 14.81 6.92
C GLU A 118 -44.27 15.79 6.56
N LEU A 119 -44.31 16.27 5.31
CA LEU A 119 -45.35 17.19 4.84
C LEU A 119 -46.75 16.58 4.81
N LYS A 120 -46.85 15.29 4.48
CA LYS A 120 -48.13 14.55 4.47
C LYS A 120 -48.54 14.01 5.84
N GLY A 121 -47.68 14.12 6.85
CA GLY A 121 -47.89 13.47 8.16
C GLY A 121 -47.96 11.94 8.09
N LYS A 122 -47.38 11.36 7.04
CA LYS A 122 -47.34 9.91 6.80
C LYS A 122 -45.97 9.36 7.18
N THR A 123 -45.88 8.06 7.37
CA THR A 123 -44.58 7.39 7.49
C THR A 123 -43.94 7.21 6.12
N VAL A 124 -42.61 7.14 6.08
CA VAL A 124 -41.87 6.91 4.84
C VAL A 124 -42.33 5.62 4.15
N LYS A 125 -42.65 4.55 4.91
CA LYS A 125 -43.17 3.28 4.36
C LYS A 125 -44.47 3.45 3.58
N GLU A 126 -45.41 4.23 4.10
CA GLU A 126 -46.69 4.51 3.43
C GLU A 126 -46.48 5.31 2.14
N ILE A 127 -45.47 6.19 2.09
CA ILE A 127 -45.09 6.91 0.87
C ILE A 127 -44.53 5.93 -0.17
N TYR A 128 -43.65 5.01 0.21
CA TYR A 128 -43.15 3.98 -0.71
C TYR A 128 -44.28 3.09 -1.27
N GLU A 129 -45.25 2.70 -0.44
CA GLU A 129 -46.45 1.95 -0.85
C GLU A 129 -47.37 2.77 -1.77
N GLU A 130 -47.57 4.07 -1.48
CA GLU A 130 -48.39 4.99 -2.29
C GLU A 130 -47.81 5.25 -3.68
N TYR A 131 -46.47 5.31 -3.80
CA TYR A 131 -45.77 5.55 -5.06
C TYR A 131 -45.30 4.26 -5.76
N CYS A 132 -45.74 3.09 -5.30
CA CYS A 132 -45.38 1.78 -5.86
C CYS A 132 -43.87 1.57 -6.02
N VAL A 133 -43.07 2.09 -5.08
CA VAL A 133 -41.63 1.85 -5.04
C VAL A 133 -41.42 0.70 -4.07
N ASP A 134 -41.05 -0.47 -4.57
CA ASP A 134 -40.75 -1.62 -3.73
C ASP A 134 -39.55 -1.30 -2.82
N LEU A 135 -39.71 -1.48 -1.49
CA LEU A 135 -38.60 -1.33 -0.54
C LEU A 135 -37.54 -2.44 -0.65
N LYS A 136 -37.83 -3.48 -1.43
CA LYS A 136 -36.96 -4.63 -1.62
C LYS A 136 -36.12 -4.42 -2.88
N ASP A 137 -34.93 -3.86 -2.70
CA ASP A 137 -33.78 -4.19 -3.55
C ASP A 137 -33.23 -5.57 -3.16
#